data_AF-A0A8W8M0H3-F1
#
_entry.id   AF-A0A8W8M0H3-F1
#
_cell.length_a   1.000
_cell.length_b   1.000
_cell.length_c   1.000
_cell.angle_alpha   90.00
_cell.angle_beta   90.00
_cell.angle_gamma   90.00
#
_symmetry.space_group_name_H-M   'P 1'
#
loop_
_entity.id
_entity.type
_entity.pdbx_description
1 polymer ?
#
loop_
_entity_poly.entity_id
_entity_poly.type
_entity_poly.pdbx_seq_one_letter_code
_entity_poly.pdbx_strand_id
1 'polypeptide(L)'
;MQNIQATSPSQFIEDINGYRRACKSIGWEPKQDCVAYNVIAFHANLKSHLNNVPVNSTIKFENVQLNKGNGYDPITGIFTAPEDGVYSFAWSFLSQAGGTVYIAGVVDNADHAHTCIETQQSKFINTSGHLLYELRKGNKVWIRTWHTPATFIHAGFYTYFSGSKINSI
;
A
#
# COMPACT_ATOMS: atom_id res chain seq x y z
N MET A 1 1.68 56.42 -23.70
CA MET A 1 1.99 55.28 -22.81
C MET A 1 0.86 55.19 -21.80
N GLN A 2 -0.01 54.17 -21.89
CA GLN A 2 -1.08 53.98 -20.90
C GLN A 2 -0.45 53.48 -19.59
N ASN A 3 -0.65 54.23 -18.50
CA ASN A 3 -0.23 53.84 -17.17
C ASN A 3 -1.01 52.58 -16.76
N ILE A 4 -0.31 51.45 -16.69
CA ILE A 4 -0.85 50.25 -16.05
C ILE A 4 -0.80 50.52 -14.55
N GLN A 5 -1.94 50.95 -13.97
CA GLN A 5 -2.07 51.00 -12.52
C GLN A 5 -2.07 49.56 -12.01
N ALA A 6 -1.00 49.19 -11.29
CA ALA A 6 -0.99 47.95 -10.53
C ALA A 6 -2.06 48.05 -9.44
N THR A 7 -2.99 47.10 -9.41
CA THR A 7 -4.00 46.98 -8.35
C THR A 7 -3.31 46.83 -6.99
N SER A 8 -3.71 47.62 -6.00
CA SER A 8 -3.22 47.45 -4.64
C SER A 8 -3.65 46.08 -4.09
N PRO A 9 -2.95 45.53 -3.08
CA PRO A 9 -3.38 44.29 -2.43
C PRO A 9 -4.82 44.35 -1.91
N SER A 10 -5.27 45.50 -1.42
CA SER A 10 -6.66 45.68 -0.97
C SER A 10 -7.66 45.60 -2.12
N GLN A 11 -7.35 46.26 -3.25
CA GLN A 11 -8.20 46.23 -4.43
C GLN A 11 -8.29 44.82 -5.01
N PHE A 12 -7.17 44.11 -5.08
CA PHE A 12 -7.13 42.71 -5.52
C PHE A 12 -8.02 41.80 -4.64
N ILE A 13 -8.02 42.00 -3.32
CA ILE A 13 -8.88 41.25 -2.40
C ILE A 13 -10.35 41.64 -2.53
N GLU A 14 -10.65 42.89 -2.86
CA GLU A 14 -12.03 43.30 -3.14
C GLU A 14 -12.56 42.63 -4.41
N ASP A 15 -11.74 42.63 -5.47
CA ASP A 15 -12.04 42.02 -6.75
C ASP A 15 -12.26 40.50 -6.60
N ILE A 16 -11.36 39.79 -5.90
CA ILE A 16 -11.49 38.34 -5.69
C ILE A 16 -12.76 37.98 -4.92
N ASN A 17 -13.17 38.82 -3.97
CA ASN A 17 -14.42 38.64 -3.23
C ASN A 17 -15.64 38.95 -4.11
N GLY A 18 -15.53 39.92 -5.02
CA GLY A 18 -16.53 40.18 -6.07
C GLY A 18 -16.77 38.97 -6.95
N TYR A 19 -15.69 38.38 -7.50
CA TYR A 19 -15.79 37.17 -8.32
C TYR A 19 -16.39 35.99 -7.55
N ARG A 20 -15.96 35.75 -6.30
CA ARG A 20 -16.54 34.69 -5.46
C ARG A 20 -18.05 34.85 -5.25
N ARG A 21 -18.54 36.09 -5.05
CA ARG A 21 -19.98 36.36 -4.92
C ARG A 21 -20.72 36.10 -6.23
N ALA A 22 -20.16 36.52 -7.37
CA ALA A 22 -20.73 36.27 -8.69
C ALA A 22 -20.87 34.76 -8.97
N CYS A 23 -19.82 33.98 -8.69
CA CYS A 23 -19.88 32.54 -8.85
C CYS A 23 -20.95 31.89 -7.96
N LYS A 24 -21.06 32.29 -6.69
CA LYS A 24 -22.14 31.80 -5.80
C LYS A 24 -23.53 32.11 -6.33
N SER A 25 -23.72 33.28 -6.95
CA SER A 25 -25.01 33.70 -7.50
C SER A 25 -25.50 32.81 -8.66
N ILE A 26 -24.56 32.18 -9.38
CA ILE A 26 -24.87 31.23 -10.46
C ILE A 26 -24.88 29.77 -9.98
N GLY A 27 -24.92 29.55 -8.67
CA GLY A 27 -24.90 28.21 -8.06
C GLY A 27 -23.55 27.50 -8.14
N TRP A 28 -22.48 28.23 -8.51
CA TRP A 28 -21.13 27.70 -8.42
C TRP A 28 -20.63 27.87 -6.99
N GLU A 29 -20.36 26.75 -6.33
CA GLU A 29 -19.54 26.72 -5.13
C GLU A 29 -18.17 26.13 -5.52
N PRO A 30 -17.06 26.60 -4.94
CA PRO A 30 -15.82 25.87 -5.03
C PRO A 30 -16.12 24.45 -4.55
N LYS A 31 -15.95 23.45 -5.42
CA LYS A 31 -15.80 22.08 -4.94
C LYS A 31 -14.71 22.17 -3.89
N GLN A 32 -14.95 21.62 -2.71
CA GLN A 32 -13.97 21.64 -1.63
C GLN A 32 -12.62 21.20 -2.21
N ASP A 33 -11.72 22.17 -2.44
CA ASP A 33 -10.47 22.00 -3.22
C ASP A 33 -9.41 21.18 -2.46
N CYS A 34 -9.87 20.44 -1.47
CA CYS A 34 -9.18 19.34 -0.86
C CYS A 34 -10.24 18.28 -0.58
N VAL A 35 -10.68 17.59 -1.65
CA VAL A 35 -10.96 16.17 -1.46
C VAL A 35 -9.64 15.61 -0.95
N ALA A 36 -9.54 15.42 0.36
CA ALA A 36 -8.49 14.58 0.90
C ALA A 36 -8.69 13.26 0.18
N TYR A 37 -7.92 13.00 -0.88
CA TYR A 37 -7.94 11.71 -1.53
C TYR A 37 -7.75 10.71 -0.39
N ASN A 38 -8.72 9.81 -0.23
CA ASN A 38 -8.59 8.73 0.74
C ASN A 38 -7.45 7.86 0.23
N VAL A 39 -6.22 8.22 0.62
CA VAL A 39 -5.03 7.46 0.29
C VAL A 39 -5.16 6.16 1.05
N ILE A 40 -5.31 5.07 0.32
CA ILE A 40 -5.26 3.72 0.87
C ILE A 40 -3.92 3.15 0.46
N ALA A 41 -3.01 3.08 1.43
CA ALA A 41 -1.67 2.57 1.22
C ALA A 41 -1.07 2.08 2.52
N PHE A 42 -0.37 0.96 2.48
CA PHE A 42 0.40 0.46 3.61
C PHE A 42 1.78 -0.04 3.17
N HIS A 43 2.71 -0.01 4.11
CA HIS A 43 4.02 -0.60 3.99
C HIS A 43 4.46 -1.08 5.36
N ALA A 44 4.77 -2.38 5.47
CA ALA A 44 5.15 -3.02 6.71
C ALA A 44 6.29 -4.01 6.47
N ASN A 45 7.16 -4.12 7.47
CA ASN A 45 8.34 -4.98 7.43
C ASN A 45 8.26 -6.04 8.53
N LEU A 46 8.95 -7.15 8.31
CA LEU A 46 9.06 -8.21 9.29
C LEU A 46 9.93 -7.75 10.48
N LYS A 47 9.43 -7.88 11.71
CA LYS A 47 10.14 -7.37 12.90
C LYS A 47 11.25 -8.31 13.39
N SER A 48 11.09 -9.62 13.23
CA SER A 48 12.03 -10.62 13.77
C SER A 48 12.16 -11.81 12.82
N HIS A 49 13.34 -12.42 12.78
CA HIS A 49 13.61 -13.53 11.86
C HIS A 49 12.59 -14.65 12.06
N LEU A 50 12.09 -15.20 10.96
CA LEU A 50 11.23 -16.37 11.02
C LEU A 50 12.05 -17.62 10.71
N ASN A 51 11.86 -18.66 11.51
CA ASN A 51 12.56 -19.93 11.37
C ASN A 51 11.52 -21.05 11.36
N ASN A 52 11.65 -22.00 10.43
CA ASN A 52 10.80 -23.18 10.31
C ASN A 52 9.29 -22.86 10.36
N VAL A 53 8.86 -21.86 9.59
CA VAL A 53 7.46 -21.43 9.54
C VAL A 53 6.63 -22.54 8.88
N PRO A 54 5.60 -23.11 9.54
CA PRO A 54 4.79 -24.17 8.96
C PRO A 54 4.09 -23.76 7.67
N VAL A 55 3.72 -24.74 6.84
CA VAL A 55 2.89 -24.52 5.64
C VAL A 55 1.55 -23.89 6.02
N ASN A 56 1.01 -23.01 5.16
CA ASN A 56 -0.26 -22.30 5.36
C ASN A 56 -0.26 -21.29 6.53
N SER A 57 0.92 -20.83 6.97
CA SER A 57 1.01 -19.81 8.01
C SER A 57 0.99 -18.42 7.40
N THR A 58 0.17 -17.52 7.94
CA THR A 58 0.19 -16.10 7.59
C THR A 58 1.48 -15.45 8.10
N ILE A 59 2.17 -14.73 7.23
CA ILE A 59 3.35 -13.93 7.58
C ILE A 59 2.86 -12.58 8.10
N LYS A 60 3.23 -12.26 9.34
CA LYS A 60 2.87 -11.01 10.00
C LYS A 60 4.03 -10.04 9.85
N PHE A 61 3.78 -8.88 9.25
CA PHE A 61 4.76 -7.80 9.13
C PHE A 61 4.41 -6.75 10.18
N GLU A 62 5.05 -6.81 11.34
CA GLU A 62 4.64 -6.04 12.52
C GLU A 62 5.26 -4.64 12.57
N ASN A 63 6.33 -4.38 11.81
CA ASN A 63 6.96 -3.06 11.75
C ASN A 63 6.31 -2.20 10.65
N VAL A 64 5.18 -1.57 10.99
CA VAL A 64 4.37 -0.73 10.08
C VAL A 64 4.96 0.67 9.95
N GLN A 65 5.35 1.05 8.73
CA GLN A 65 5.87 2.39 8.42
C GLN A 65 4.79 3.31 7.82
N LEU A 66 3.82 2.73 7.11
CA LEU A 66 2.71 3.44 6.50
C LEU A 66 1.44 2.58 6.63
N ASN A 67 0.30 3.20 6.96
CA ASN A 67 -1.00 2.54 6.96
C ASN A 67 -2.14 3.56 6.76
N LYS A 68 -2.08 4.32 5.68
CA LYS A 68 -3.14 5.27 5.31
C LYS A 68 -4.39 4.49 4.86
N GLY A 69 -5.56 4.92 5.32
CA GLY A 69 -6.82 4.19 5.15
C GLY A 69 -7.01 3.05 6.15
N ASN A 70 -6.04 2.78 7.04
CA ASN A 70 -6.10 1.77 8.11
C ASN A 70 -6.53 0.38 7.63
N GLY A 71 -6.14 -0.02 6.42
CA GLY A 71 -6.52 -1.31 5.84
C GLY A 71 -5.68 -2.49 6.35
N TYR A 72 -4.42 -2.25 6.74
CA TYR A 72 -3.53 -3.32 7.20
C TYR A 72 -3.57 -3.50 8.71
N ASP A 73 -3.69 -4.74 9.18
CA ASP A 73 -3.62 -5.11 10.59
C ASP A 73 -2.32 -5.90 10.89
N PRO A 74 -1.36 -5.33 11.66
CA PRO A 74 -0.10 -6.00 11.98
C PRO A 74 -0.24 -7.19 12.92
N ILE A 75 -1.35 -7.32 13.66
CA ILE A 75 -1.58 -8.46 14.58
C ILE A 75 -1.94 -9.72 13.78
N THR A 76 -2.67 -9.55 12.68
CA THR A 76 -3.09 -10.64 11.81
C THR A 76 -2.19 -10.82 10.59
N GLY A 77 -1.52 -9.75 10.12
CA GLY A 77 -0.76 -9.74 8.87
C GLY A 77 -1.63 -9.55 7.63
N ILE A 78 -2.88 -9.10 7.80
CA ILE A 78 -3.90 -9.09 6.76
C ILE A 78 -4.26 -7.64 6.41
N PHE A 79 -4.29 -7.35 5.11
CA PHE A 79 -4.92 -6.16 4.57
C PHE A 79 -6.39 -6.43 4.28
N THR A 80 -7.29 -5.56 4.73
CA THR A 80 -8.72 -5.57 4.39
C THR A 80 -9.05 -4.35 3.56
N ALA A 81 -9.58 -4.54 2.36
CA ALA A 81 -9.93 -3.45 1.44
C ALA A 81 -10.96 -2.49 2.09
N PRO A 82 -10.61 -1.21 2.34
CA PRO A 82 -11.54 -0.25 2.94
C PRO A 82 -12.65 0.20 1.97
N GLU A 83 -12.37 0.13 0.67
CA GLU A 83 -13.22 0.58 -0.42
C GLU A 83 -13.04 -0.32 -1.65
N ASP A 84 -14.03 -0.32 -2.55
CA ASP A 84 -13.92 -0.94 -3.86
C ASP A 84 -12.81 -0.27 -4.70
N GLY A 85 -12.12 -1.04 -5.53
CA GLY A 85 -11.16 -0.53 -6.51
C GLY A 85 -10.09 -1.52 -6.92
N VAL A 86 -9.19 -1.09 -7.80
CA VAL A 86 -8.00 -1.85 -8.18
C VAL A 86 -6.87 -1.53 -7.21
N TYR A 87 -6.22 -2.57 -6.72
CA TYR A 87 -5.10 -2.48 -5.79
C TYR A 87 -3.84 -3.10 -6.38
N SER A 88 -2.70 -2.52 -6.05
CA SER A 88 -1.38 -3.08 -6.30
C SER A 88 -0.78 -3.52 -4.97
N PHE A 89 -0.24 -4.72 -4.93
CA PHE A 89 0.50 -5.27 -3.81
C PHE A 89 1.88 -5.72 -4.26
N ALA A 90 2.86 -5.55 -3.39
CA ALA A 90 4.21 -6.03 -3.59
C ALA A 90 4.77 -6.56 -2.27
N TRP A 91 5.51 -7.64 -2.34
CA TRP A 91 6.23 -8.20 -1.20
C TRP A 91 7.64 -8.58 -1.61
N SER A 92 8.50 -8.70 -0.61
CA SER A 92 9.80 -9.32 -0.75
C SER A 92 10.11 -10.19 0.46
N PHE A 93 10.97 -11.17 0.26
CA PHE A 93 11.60 -11.91 1.34
C PHE A 93 13.07 -12.15 1.03
N LEU A 94 13.90 -12.08 2.06
CA LEU A 94 15.31 -12.45 1.99
C LEU A 94 15.52 -13.78 2.72
N SER A 95 16.21 -14.71 2.07
CA SER A 95 16.61 -15.98 2.67
C SER A 95 18.14 -16.12 2.66
N GLN A 96 18.66 -17.06 3.44
CA GLN A 96 20.09 -17.32 3.58
C GLN A 96 20.49 -18.64 2.89
N ALA A 97 21.79 -18.93 2.83
CA ALA A 97 22.29 -20.20 2.32
C ALA A 97 21.60 -21.42 2.98
N GLY A 98 21.21 -22.41 2.18
CA GLY A 98 20.40 -23.56 2.58
C GLY A 98 18.90 -23.26 2.77
N GLY A 99 18.48 -22.00 2.59
CA GLY A 99 17.11 -21.55 2.76
C GLY A 99 16.17 -22.08 1.68
N THR A 100 14.98 -22.51 2.11
CA THR A 100 13.86 -22.88 1.24
C THR A 100 12.62 -22.15 1.74
N VAL A 101 11.98 -21.36 0.87
CA VAL A 101 10.86 -20.49 1.20
C VAL A 101 9.92 -20.45 0.01
N TYR A 102 8.66 -20.79 0.24
CA TYR A 102 7.58 -20.73 -0.73
C TYR A 102 6.47 -19.87 -0.15
N ILE A 103 6.17 -18.76 -0.81
CA ILE A 103 5.21 -17.76 -0.34
C ILE A 103 4.19 -17.45 -1.42
N ALA A 104 2.94 -17.23 -0.99
CA ALA A 104 1.81 -16.88 -1.83
C ALA A 104 1.23 -15.51 -1.45
N GLY A 105 0.89 -14.71 -2.45
CA GLY A 105 -0.07 -13.61 -2.32
C GLY A 105 -1.49 -14.15 -2.44
N VAL A 106 -2.30 -13.92 -1.41
CA VAL A 106 -3.61 -14.56 -1.24
C VAL A 106 -4.70 -13.50 -1.25
N VAL A 107 -5.80 -13.77 -1.95
CA VAL A 107 -7.05 -12.98 -1.87
C VAL A 107 -8.17 -13.92 -1.44
N ASP A 108 -8.84 -13.62 -0.33
CA ASP A 108 -9.98 -14.39 0.20
C ASP A 108 -9.79 -15.92 0.20
N ASN A 109 -8.59 -16.37 0.61
CA ASN A 109 -8.14 -17.77 0.72
C ASN A 109 -7.77 -18.46 -0.59
N ALA A 110 -7.75 -17.74 -1.72
CA ALA A 110 -7.22 -18.23 -2.98
C ALA A 110 -5.82 -17.63 -3.25
N ASP A 111 -4.88 -18.47 -3.65
CA ASP A 111 -3.55 -18.01 -4.06
C ASP A 111 -3.64 -17.42 -5.47
N HIS A 112 -3.07 -16.23 -5.65
CA HIS A 112 -3.07 -15.53 -6.93
C HIS A 112 -1.67 -15.25 -7.49
N ALA A 113 -0.65 -15.36 -6.66
CA ALA A 113 0.74 -15.19 -7.07
C ALA A 113 1.67 -15.96 -6.15
N HIS A 114 2.69 -16.61 -6.72
CA HIS A 114 3.67 -17.37 -5.96
C HIS A 114 5.07 -16.83 -6.18
N THR A 115 5.86 -16.79 -5.10
CA THR A 115 7.30 -16.57 -5.15
C THR A 115 7.99 -17.65 -4.34
N CYS A 116 9.15 -18.11 -4.79
CA CYS A 116 9.87 -19.14 -4.09
C CYS A 116 11.38 -19.06 -4.29
N ILE A 117 12.07 -19.67 -3.33
CA ILE A 117 13.47 -20.06 -3.39
C ILE A 117 13.53 -21.47 -2.84
N GLU A 118 14.27 -22.34 -3.52
CA GLU A 118 14.54 -23.70 -3.08
C GLU A 118 16.05 -23.87 -2.93
N THR A 119 16.48 -24.30 -1.74
CA THR A 119 17.88 -24.64 -1.45
C THR A 119 18.87 -23.55 -1.92
N GLN A 120 18.68 -22.32 -1.44
CA GLN A 120 19.53 -21.20 -1.84
C GLN A 120 21.03 -21.46 -1.61
N GLN A 121 21.88 -21.09 -2.56
CA GLN A 121 23.33 -21.32 -2.50
C GLN A 121 24.15 -20.09 -2.05
N SER A 122 23.66 -18.88 -2.34
CA SER A 122 24.30 -17.62 -1.92
C SER A 122 24.15 -17.38 -0.42
N LYS A 123 25.08 -16.60 0.17
CA LYS A 123 25.00 -16.20 1.60
C LYS A 123 23.63 -15.58 1.92
N PHE A 124 23.15 -14.70 1.05
CA PHE A 124 21.80 -14.16 1.07
C PHE A 124 21.27 -13.97 -0.36
N ILE A 125 19.97 -14.13 -0.55
CA ILE A 125 19.26 -13.76 -1.78
C ILE A 125 17.93 -13.11 -1.40
N ASN A 126 17.44 -12.20 -2.24
CA ASN A 126 16.10 -11.65 -2.13
C ASN A 126 15.22 -12.16 -3.27
N THR A 127 13.94 -12.36 -2.99
CA THR A 127 12.92 -12.60 -4.01
C THR A 127 11.73 -11.71 -3.73
N SER A 128 11.20 -11.09 -4.78
CA SER A 128 10.03 -10.22 -4.71
C SER A 128 8.89 -10.77 -5.56
N GLY A 129 7.67 -10.37 -5.21
CA GLY A 129 6.45 -10.66 -5.95
C GLY A 129 5.55 -9.45 -5.99
N HIS A 130 4.61 -9.47 -6.93
CA HIS A 130 3.61 -8.43 -7.10
C HIS A 130 2.25 -9.04 -7.44
N LEU A 131 1.18 -8.32 -7.12
CA LEU A 131 -0.19 -8.71 -7.40
C LEU A 131 -1.03 -7.47 -7.67
N LEU A 132 -1.69 -7.44 -8.83
CA LEU A 132 -2.74 -6.47 -9.15
C LEU A 132 -4.09 -7.18 -9.04
N TYR A 133 -5.04 -6.60 -8.32
CA TYR A 133 -6.34 -7.23 -8.13
C TYR A 133 -7.46 -6.19 -7.93
N GLU A 134 -8.63 -6.46 -8.49
CA GLU A 134 -9.85 -5.68 -8.23
C GLU A 134 -10.52 -6.20 -6.97
N LEU A 135 -10.55 -5.38 -5.92
CA LEU A 135 -11.14 -5.73 -4.63
C LEU A 135 -12.45 -5.00 -4.41
N ARG A 136 -13.40 -5.70 -3.80
CA ARG A 136 -14.55 -5.15 -3.10
C ARG A 136 -14.16 -4.80 -1.67
N LYS A 137 -14.83 -3.80 -1.10
CA LYS A 137 -14.74 -3.49 0.33
C LYS A 137 -14.93 -4.77 1.15
N GLY A 138 -13.99 -5.03 2.05
CA GLY A 138 -14.00 -6.20 2.93
C GLY A 138 -13.23 -7.42 2.40
N ASN A 139 -12.84 -7.46 1.12
CA ASN A 139 -11.91 -8.51 0.65
C ASN A 139 -10.59 -8.42 1.42
N LYS A 140 -9.98 -9.58 1.66
CA LYS A 140 -8.75 -9.72 2.45
C LYS A 140 -7.60 -10.15 1.59
N VAL A 141 -6.45 -9.52 1.79
CA VAL A 141 -5.19 -9.82 1.12
C VAL A 141 -4.08 -10.05 2.14
N TRP A 142 -3.34 -11.14 2.01
CA TRP A 142 -2.21 -11.42 2.89
C TRP A 142 -1.16 -12.29 2.20
N ILE A 143 -0.05 -12.45 2.91
CA ILE A 143 1.06 -13.29 2.50
C ILE A 143 1.08 -14.54 3.38
N ARG A 144 1.15 -15.72 2.78
CA ARG A 144 1.26 -16.99 3.53
C ARG A 144 2.35 -17.90 2.96
N THR A 145 2.89 -18.75 3.80
CA THR A 145 3.71 -19.89 3.35
C THR A 145 2.84 -20.91 2.61
N TRP A 146 3.39 -21.54 1.57
CA TRP A 146 2.75 -22.65 0.85
C TRP A 146 3.79 -23.72 0.51
N HIS A 147 3.35 -24.88 0.01
CA HIS A 147 4.16 -26.03 -0.42
C HIS A 147 4.99 -26.75 0.67
N THR A 148 5.86 -26.05 1.38
CA THR A 148 6.82 -26.60 2.35
C THR A 148 7.10 -25.59 3.47
N PRO A 149 7.51 -26.01 4.68
CA PRO A 149 7.85 -25.06 5.74
C PRO A 149 8.97 -24.11 5.28
N ALA A 150 8.81 -22.82 5.57
CA ALA A 150 9.84 -21.84 5.25
C ALA A 150 10.97 -21.95 6.29
N THR A 151 12.15 -22.39 5.86
CA THR A 151 13.24 -22.73 6.79
C THR A 151 13.81 -21.50 7.48
N PHE A 152 14.05 -20.42 6.71
CA PHE A 152 14.52 -19.15 7.23
C PHE A 152 14.04 -17.97 6.36
N ILE A 153 13.45 -16.97 7.01
CA ILE A 153 13.13 -15.67 6.41
C ILE A 153 13.78 -14.58 7.25
N HIS A 154 14.66 -13.80 6.61
CA HIS A 154 15.38 -12.73 7.25
C HIS A 154 14.43 -11.54 7.53
N ALA A 155 14.55 -10.94 8.71
CA ALA A 155 13.74 -9.78 9.10
C ALA A 155 14.37 -8.43 8.74
N GLY A 156 13.80 -7.35 9.24
CA GLY A 156 14.21 -5.98 8.95
C GLY A 156 13.67 -5.51 7.61
N PHE A 157 14.32 -4.50 7.03
CA PHE A 157 13.86 -3.84 5.80
C PHE A 157 14.08 -4.65 4.51
N TYR A 158 14.54 -5.91 4.63
CA TYR A 158 14.72 -6.83 3.49
C TYR A 158 13.47 -7.63 3.14
N THR A 159 12.54 -7.77 4.10
CA THR A 159 11.34 -8.59 3.97
C THR A 159 10.15 -7.73 4.35
N TYR A 160 9.36 -7.37 3.35
CA TYR A 160 8.26 -6.41 3.48
C TYR A 160 7.03 -6.86 2.71
N PHE A 161 5.90 -6.28 3.11
CA PHE A 161 4.64 -6.32 2.39
C PHE A 161 4.08 -4.91 2.29
N SER A 162 3.69 -4.54 1.09
CA SER A 162 3.16 -3.23 0.77
C SER A 162 2.01 -3.34 -0.20
N GLY A 163 1.12 -2.35 -0.17
CA GLY A 163 0.11 -2.21 -1.18
C GLY A 163 -0.57 -0.87 -1.16
N SER A 164 -1.20 -0.51 -2.26
CA SER A 164 -1.95 0.72 -2.41
C SER A 164 -3.14 0.54 -3.36
N LYS A 165 -4.19 1.32 -3.14
CA LYS A 165 -5.25 1.51 -4.14
C LYS A 165 -4.69 2.33 -5.29
N ILE A 166 -4.90 1.86 -6.51
CA ILE A 166 -4.58 2.62 -7.72
C ILE A 166 -5.72 3.60 -7.92
N ASN A 167 -5.44 4.89 -7.72
CA ASN A 167 -6.39 5.94 -8.02
C ASN A 167 -6.29 6.30 -9.51
N SER A 168 -7.42 6.30 -10.20
CA SER A 168 -7.54 6.98 -11.49
C SER A 168 -7.72 8.47 -11.23
N ILE A 169 -6.96 9.28 -11.96
CA ILE A 169 -7.04 10.75 -11.96
C ILE A 169 -8.34 11.17 -12.66
#